data_AF-A0A4S3LY64-F1
#
_entry.id   AF-A0A4S3LY64-F1
#
_cell.length_a   1.000
_cell.length_b   1.000
_cell.length_c   1.000
_cell.angle_alpha   90.00
_cell.angle_beta   90.00
_cell.angle_gamma   90.00
#
_symmetry.space_group_name_H-M   'P 1'
#
loop_
_entity.id
_entity.type
_entity.pdbx_description
1 polymer ?
#
loop_
_entity_poly.entity_id
_entity_poly.type
_entity_poly.pdbx_seq_one_letter_code
_entity_poly.pdbx_strand_id
1 'polypeptide(L)'
;MRLIISALTALCVLSCKTETQPNKPSDPDQMTGDLTENTLSEKSIPETSGSKESFDQLEYLIGLKNHVAKRYYPEFAEKQLFQPIAYYTRKGTYVINPNTHIRNNFDHSEAASFDGTEVIKLSEKFTDTVNFQFHVSYSDTDTTALYYMENVLFFQSFELTQKFIPDIKDLNDWSIMVIHELFHGYQREIPPFKEYYTNLEMPGGPDEFLAKYHQEVPWFKKSIYQENEILKSIWIDGVNPQEGLKVYDSLKTIRINRIAKEFDVSIREAEDYEILMEGHARYFESLCKRFLEKYPSDTSMLNDHNRDYFTDMFKNYEVTQDKGLYDLYNDRYYYQLGYNITMILEKHLPEYKKTLYTNHHNFNAYLNILSTKDSE
;
A
#
# COMPACT_ATOMS: atom_id res chain seq x y z
N MET A 1 -24.39 -5.40 17.04
CA MET A 1 -24.23 -5.27 15.59
C MET A 1 -22.78 -4.88 15.37
N ARG A 2 -21.89 -5.87 15.24
CA ARG A 2 -20.43 -5.67 15.18
C ARG A 2 -19.98 -5.62 13.72
N LEU A 3 -19.02 -4.75 13.47
CA LEU A 3 -18.66 -4.16 12.18
C LEU A 3 -18.13 -5.17 11.16
N ILE A 4 -18.56 -5.00 9.91
CA ILE A 4 -17.82 -5.48 8.74
C ILE A 4 -16.73 -4.43 8.47
N ILE A 5 -15.46 -4.76 8.71
CA ILE A 5 -14.33 -3.94 8.25
C ILE A 5 -14.07 -4.34 6.79
N SER A 6 -14.87 -3.78 5.88
CA SER A 6 -14.49 -3.75 4.47
C SER A 6 -13.49 -2.61 4.31
N ALA A 7 -12.20 -2.94 4.21
CA ALA A 7 -11.23 -1.99 3.71
C ALA A 7 -11.54 -1.75 2.23
N LEU A 8 -12.24 -0.65 1.93
CA LEU A 8 -12.45 -0.20 0.57
C LEU A 8 -11.09 0.26 -0.01
N THR A 9 -10.57 -0.59 -0.88
CA THR A 9 -9.82 -0.27 -2.11
C THR A 9 -8.68 0.76 -2.00
N ALA A 10 -7.45 0.29 -2.19
CA ALA A 10 -6.35 1.13 -2.60
C ALA A 10 -6.56 1.60 -4.05
N LEU A 11 -7.24 2.74 -4.23
CA LEU A 11 -7.03 3.61 -5.39
C LEU A 11 -5.90 4.57 -5.04
N CYS A 12 -4.70 4.02 -4.80
CA CYS A 12 -3.51 4.79 -4.41
C CYS A 12 -2.54 5.01 -5.58
N VAL A 13 -2.98 4.81 -6.82
CA VAL A 13 -2.12 4.96 -7.99
C VAL A 13 -2.53 6.14 -8.86
N LEU A 14 -1.64 7.14 -8.84
CA LEU A 14 -1.37 8.15 -9.88
C LEU A 14 -2.49 9.18 -10.17
N SER A 15 -2.40 10.32 -9.48
CA SER A 15 -2.95 11.59 -9.97
C SER A 15 -1.83 12.60 -10.15
N CYS A 16 -1.01 12.42 -11.18
CA CYS A 16 -0.22 13.49 -11.77
C CYS A 16 -1.00 14.02 -12.98
N LYS A 17 -1.94 14.95 -12.75
CA LYS A 17 -2.55 15.72 -13.84
C LYS A 17 -1.54 16.73 -14.37
N THR A 18 -1.15 16.59 -15.64
CA THR A 18 -0.67 17.72 -16.44
C THR A 18 -1.88 18.41 -17.09
N GLU A 19 -1.90 19.73 -16.99
CA GLU A 19 -2.98 20.61 -17.46
C GLU A 19 -2.84 20.95 -18.97
N THR A 20 -4.00 20.94 -19.66
CA THR A 20 -4.39 21.71 -20.87
C THR A 20 -3.91 21.19 -22.25
N GLN A 21 -4.69 21.14 -23.35
CA GLN A 21 -5.90 21.83 -23.85
C GLN A 21 -6.72 20.95 -24.85
N PRO A 22 -7.96 21.33 -25.23
CA PRO A 22 -8.93 20.45 -25.89
C PRO A 22 -8.82 20.46 -27.42
N ASN A 23 -8.98 19.31 -28.08
CA ASN A 23 -9.24 19.23 -29.51
C ASN A 23 -10.54 18.47 -29.82
N LYS A 24 -11.27 19.06 -30.77
CA LYS A 24 -12.60 18.74 -31.29
C LYS A 24 -12.71 17.32 -31.90
N PRO A 25 -13.95 16.79 -32.05
CA PRO A 25 -14.20 15.47 -32.61
C PRO A 25 -14.23 15.51 -34.15
N SER A 26 -13.75 14.43 -34.77
CA SER A 26 -14.07 14.10 -36.17
C SER A 26 -14.65 12.68 -36.23
N ASP A 27 -15.79 12.60 -36.91
CA ASP A 27 -16.71 11.48 -37.10
C ASP A 27 -16.11 10.24 -37.83
N PRO A 28 -16.84 9.11 -37.84
CA PRO A 28 -16.32 7.79 -38.14
C PRO A 28 -16.42 7.44 -39.62
N ASP A 29 -15.44 6.69 -40.13
CA ASP A 29 -15.59 5.98 -41.40
C ASP A 29 -15.42 4.47 -41.20
N GLN A 30 -16.46 3.76 -41.64
CA GLN A 30 -16.54 2.33 -41.80
C GLN A 30 -15.67 1.90 -42.99
N MET A 31 -14.88 0.85 -42.84
CA MET A 31 -14.61 -0.06 -43.96
C MET A 31 -14.59 -1.51 -43.50
N THR A 32 -15.59 -2.22 -43.99
CA THR A 32 -15.71 -3.67 -44.10
C THR A 32 -14.65 -4.23 -45.04
N GLY A 33 -14.01 -5.34 -44.67
CA GLY A 33 -13.13 -6.12 -45.55
C GLY A 33 -12.97 -7.54 -45.03
N ASP A 34 -13.50 -8.49 -45.80
CA ASP A 34 -13.65 -9.91 -45.50
C ASP A 34 -12.35 -10.72 -45.69
N LEU A 35 -12.19 -11.73 -44.83
CA LEU A 35 -11.55 -13.05 -44.98
C LEU A 35 -10.39 -13.25 -45.99
N THR A 36 -9.24 -13.71 -45.46
CA THR A 36 -8.60 -14.94 -45.96
C THR A 36 -7.89 -15.69 -44.82
N GLU A 37 -8.25 -16.97 -44.71
CA GLU A 37 -7.60 -18.00 -43.91
C GLU A 37 -6.09 -18.08 -44.20
N ASN A 38 -5.29 -18.14 -43.15
CA ASN A 38 -3.97 -18.76 -43.23
C ASN A 38 -3.74 -19.59 -41.97
N THR A 39 -3.88 -20.89 -42.16
CA THR A 39 -3.62 -21.97 -41.20
C THR A 39 -2.15 -21.94 -40.79
N LEU A 40 -1.88 -21.41 -39.60
CA LEU A 40 -0.62 -21.62 -38.90
C LEU A 40 -0.87 -22.64 -37.80
N SER A 41 -0.17 -23.77 -37.91
CA SER A 41 -0.16 -24.86 -36.96
C SER A 41 0.01 -24.35 -35.53
N GLU A 42 -0.98 -24.64 -34.68
CA GLU A 42 -0.89 -24.49 -33.24
C GLU A 42 0.30 -25.32 -32.73
N LYS A 43 1.43 -24.65 -32.51
CA LYS A 43 2.42 -25.14 -31.56
C LYS A 43 1.80 -24.94 -30.18
N SER A 44 1.32 -26.03 -29.61
CA SER A 44 0.90 -26.13 -28.21
C SER A 44 2.02 -25.58 -27.31
N ILE A 45 1.80 -24.39 -26.77
CA ILE A 45 2.59 -23.85 -25.65
C ILE A 45 2.21 -24.68 -24.42
N PRO A 46 3.17 -25.26 -23.67
CA PRO A 46 2.84 -26.06 -22.51
C PRO A 46 2.03 -25.25 -21.49
N GLU A 47 1.03 -25.86 -20.88
CA GLU A 47 0.11 -25.28 -19.88
C GLU A 47 0.79 -24.69 -18.62
N THR A 48 2.13 -24.70 -18.55
CA THR A 48 2.96 -24.30 -17.40
C THR A 48 3.62 -22.91 -17.51
N SER A 49 3.60 -22.24 -18.66
CA SER A 49 4.40 -21.01 -18.84
C SER A 49 3.85 -19.80 -18.07
N GLY A 50 2.54 -19.54 -18.14
CA GLY A 50 1.94 -18.34 -17.56
C GLY A 50 1.82 -18.34 -16.03
N SER A 51 1.67 -19.51 -15.40
CA SER A 51 1.75 -19.58 -13.93
C SER A 51 3.18 -19.34 -13.46
N LYS A 52 4.17 -19.92 -14.16
CA LYS A 52 5.59 -19.71 -13.85
C LYS A 52 5.96 -18.23 -13.92
N GLU A 53 5.54 -17.54 -14.97
CA GLU A 53 5.79 -16.09 -15.15
C GLU A 53 5.28 -15.25 -13.97
N SER A 54 4.06 -15.50 -13.50
CA SER A 54 3.49 -14.81 -12.34
C SER A 54 4.26 -15.11 -11.04
N PHE A 55 4.73 -16.34 -10.85
CA PHE A 55 5.57 -16.68 -9.69
C PHE A 55 6.99 -16.11 -9.78
N ASP A 56 7.58 -15.97 -10.98
CA ASP A 56 8.88 -15.31 -11.16
C ASP A 56 8.77 -13.80 -10.80
N GLN A 57 7.66 -13.14 -11.14
CA GLN A 57 7.36 -11.75 -10.72
C GLN A 57 7.21 -11.63 -9.21
N LEU A 58 6.54 -12.61 -8.58
CA LEU A 58 6.41 -12.67 -7.12
C LEU A 58 7.77 -12.89 -6.44
N GLU A 59 8.63 -13.73 -7.01
CA GLU A 59 10.01 -13.94 -6.53
C GLU A 59 10.79 -12.63 -6.56
N TYR A 60 10.72 -11.91 -7.67
CA TYR A 60 11.33 -10.58 -7.80
C TYR A 60 10.83 -9.61 -6.71
N LEU A 61 9.52 -9.51 -6.53
CA LEU A 61 8.88 -8.66 -5.53
C LEU A 61 9.34 -8.98 -4.11
N ILE A 62 9.34 -10.26 -3.73
CA ILE A 62 9.79 -10.70 -2.40
C ILE A 62 11.30 -10.46 -2.22
N GLY A 63 12.08 -10.62 -3.28
CA GLY A 63 13.50 -10.26 -3.33
C GLY A 63 13.71 -8.77 -3.02
N LEU A 64 13.00 -7.88 -3.73
CA LEU A 64 13.05 -6.43 -3.49
C LEU A 64 12.66 -6.07 -2.05
N LYS A 65 11.52 -6.61 -1.56
CA LYS A 65 11.08 -6.45 -0.17
C LYS A 65 12.20 -6.78 0.81
N ASN A 66 12.78 -7.97 0.67
CA ASN A 66 13.78 -8.49 1.59
C ASN A 66 15.08 -7.68 1.55
N HIS A 67 15.54 -7.25 0.37
CA HIS A 67 16.74 -6.41 0.25
C HIS A 67 16.57 -5.06 0.95
N VAL A 68 15.43 -4.41 0.77
CA VAL A 68 15.12 -3.13 1.43
C VAL A 68 14.94 -3.34 2.94
N ALA A 69 14.14 -4.33 3.33
CA ALA A 69 13.85 -4.63 4.73
C ALA A 69 15.11 -4.97 5.52
N LYS A 70 16.03 -5.81 5.01
CA LYS A 70 17.30 -6.13 5.69
C LYS A 70 18.12 -4.89 6.06
N ARG A 71 18.00 -3.81 5.29
CA ARG A 71 18.74 -2.57 5.52
C ARG A 71 18.04 -1.61 6.49
N TYR A 72 16.71 -1.58 6.48
CA TYR A 72 15.95 -0.52 7.16
C TYR A 72 14.96 -1.00 8.23
N TYR A 73 14.47 -2.24 8.11
CA TYR A 73 13.53 -2.93 9.00
C TYR A 73 13.83 -4.44 9.02
N PRO A 74 14.90 -4.89 9.70
CA PRO A 74 15.32 -6.28 9.67
C PRO A 74 14.23 -7.28 10.08
N GLU A 75 13.36 -6.89 11.02
CA GLU A 75 12.23 -7.70 11.48
C GLU A 75 11.24 -7.99 10.34
N PHE A 76 11.06 -7.05 9.40
CA PHE A 76 10.23 -7.26 8.21
C PHE A 76 10.88 -8.21 7.19
N ALA A 77 12.19 -8.45 7.29
CA ALA A 77 12.91 -9.40 6.45
C ALA A 77 12.96 -10.83 7.04
N GLU A 78 12.59 -11.02 8.31
CA GLU A 78 12.67 -12.32 9.00
C GLU A 78 11.69 -13.36 8.42
N LYS A 79 10.58 -12.88 7.84
CA LYS A 79 9.58 -13.71 7.17
C LYS A 79 9.38 -13.24 5.74
N GLN A 80 9.12 -14.20 4.86
CA GLN A 80 8.66 -13.89 3.50
C GLN A 80 7.29 -13.21 3.58
N LEU A 81 6.35 -13.81 4.31
CA LEU A 81 4.96 -13.37 4.41
C LEU A 81 4.50 -13.32 5.87
N PHE A 82 3.68 -12.31 6.20
CA PHE A 82 3.12 -12.06 7.54
C PHE A 82 1.61 -12.38 7.62
N GLN A 83 1.02 -12.78 6.49
CA GLN A 83 -0.39 -13.12 6.35
C GLN A 83 -0.60 -14.03 5.12
N PRO A 84 -1.71 -14.78 5.03
CA PRO A 84 -2.11 -15.44 3.80
C PRO A 84 -2.33 -14.43 2.66
N ILE A 85 -1.99 -14.85 1.44
CA ILE A 85 -2.13 -14.02 0.24
C ILE A 85 -2.99 -14.75 -0.78
N ALA A 86 -4.10 -14.15 -1.20
CA ALA A 86 -4.83 -14.54 -2.39
C ALA A 86 -4.27 -13.80 -3.61
N TYR A 87 -3.48 -14.51 -4.40
CA TYR A 87 -2.80 -14.02 -5.59
C TYR A 87 -3.57 -14.39 -6.86
N TYR A 88 -4.16 -13.38 -7.51
CA TYR A 88 -4.97 -13.56 -8.71
C TYR A 88 -4.10 -13.49 -9.97
N THR A 89 -4.20 -14.50 -10.82
CA THR A 89 -3.50 -14.57 -12.11
C THR A 89 -4.48 -14.90 -13.23
N ARG A 90 -4.04 -14.82 -14.49
CA ARG A 90 -4.84 -15.29 -15.64
C ARG A 90 -5.11 -16.80 -15.63
N LYS A 91 -4.39 -17.57 -14.80
CA LYS A 91 -4.46 -19.04 -14.73
C LYS A 91 -5.18 -19.55 -13.48
N GLY A 92 -5.62 -18.64 -12.61
CA GLY A 92 -6.37 -18.96 -11.40
C GLY A 92 -5.98 -18.08 -10.22
N THR A 93 -6.67 -18.31 -9.11
CA THR A 93 -6.36 -17.70 -7.81
C THR A 93 -5.56 -18.69 -6.96
N TYR A 94 -4.38 -18.27 -6.54
CA TYR A 94 -3.49 -19.04 -5.67
C TYR A 94 -3.54 -18.45 -4.26
N VAL A 95 -3.60 -19.30 -3.24
CA VAL A 95 -3.36 -18.86 -1.86
C VAL A 95 -1.97 -19.28 -1.44
N ILE A 96 -1.16 -18.29 -1.10
CA ILE A 96 0.22 -18.44 -0.63
C ILE A 96 0.20 -18.31 0.88
N ASN A 97 0.89 -19.22 1.58
CA ASN A 97 0.84 -19.35 3.05
C ASN A 97 -0.62 -19.53 3.56
N PRO A 98 -1.37 -20.54 3.09
CA PRO A 98 -2.77 -20.74 3.49
C PRO A 98 -2.88 -21.14 4.97
N ASN A 99 -3.79 -20.48 5.69
CA ASN A 99 -4.12 -20.85 7.06
C ASN A 99 -5.06 -22.08 7.13
N THR A 100 -5.25 -22.62 8.33
CA THR A 100 -6.14 -23.77 8.57
C THR A 100 -7.59 -23.51 8.15
N HIS A 101 -8.07 -22.26 8.28
CA HIS A 101 -9.43 -21.89 7.88
C HIS A 101 -9.64 -22.05 6.37
N ILE A 102 -8.73 -21.49 5.56
CA ILE A 102 -8.77 -21.57 4.10
C ILE A 102 -8.67 -23.04 3.66
N ARG A 103 -7.76 -23.81 4.27
CA ARG A 103 -7.58 -25.24 3.93
C ARG A 103 -8.84 -26.07 4.18
N ASN A 104 -9.52 -25.83 5.29
CA ASN A 104 -10.63 -26.70 5.71
C ASN A 104 -11.96 -26.32 5.07
N ASN A 105 -12.13 -25.10 4.58
CA ASN A 105 -13.43 -24.56 4.18
C ASN A 105 -13.55 -24.23 2.68
N PHE A 106 -12.47 -24.30 1.90
CA PHE A 106 -12.47 -23.89 0.49
C PHE A 106 -11.97 -25.00 -0.42
N ASP A 107 -12.69 -25.22 -1.52
CA ASP A 107 -12.29 -26.18 -2.56
C ASP A 107 -11.00 -25.72 -3.23
N HIS A 108 -9.96 -26.56 -3.14
CA HIS A 108 -8.62 -26.27 -3.66
C HIS A 108 -7.91 -27.53 -4.15
N SER A 109 -6.84 -27.32 -4.90
CA SER A 109 -5.82 -28.33 -5.23
C SER A 109 -4.46 -27.84 -4.77
N GLU A 110 -3.55 -28.76 -4.45
CA GLU A 110 -2.16 -28.40 -4.16
C GLU A 110 -1.46 -27.81 -5.39
N ALA A 111 -0.59 -26.83 -5.17
CA ALA A 111 0.28 -26.24 -6.19
C ALA A 111 1.75 -26.44 -5.82
N ALA A 112 2.66 -26.10 -6.75
CA ALA A 112 4.08 -26.06 -6.42
C ALA A 112 4.34 -25.01 -5.32
N SER A 113 5.17 -25.35 -4.34
CA SER A 113 5.57 -24.40 -3.30
C SER A 113 6.35 -23.23 -3.89
N PHE A 114 6.25 -22.08 -3.22
CA PHE A 114 6.95 -20.85 -3.58
C PHE A 114 8.01 -20.56 -2.52
N ASP A 115 9.29 -20.70 -2.87
CA ASP A 115 10.43 -20.49 -1.96
C ASP A 115 10.25 -21.20 -0.59
N GLY A 116 9.81 -22.46 -0.62
CA GLY A 116 9.53 -23.26 0.58
C GLY A 116 8.20 -22.97 1.26
N THR A 117 7.49 -21.92 0.86
CA THR A 117 6.15 -21.57 1.34
C THR A 117 5.08 -22.39 0.61
N GLU A 118 4.11 -22.91 1.36
CA GLU A 118 3.00 -23.67 0.81
C GLU A 118 2.09 -22.81 -0.06
N VAL A 119 1.62 -23.40 -1.17
CA VAL A 119 0.71 -22.76 -2.12
C VAL A 119 -0.40 -23.74 -2.47
N ILE A 120 -1.64 -23.26 -2.42
CA ILE A 120 -2.81 -23.98 -2.93
C ILE A 120 -3.42 -23.18 -4.08
N LYS A 121 -4.00 -23.86 -5.07
CA LYS A 121 -4.82 -23.24 -6.11
C LYS A 121 -6.29 -23.39 -5.72
N LEU A 122 -7.00 -22.28 -5.56
CA LEU A 122 -8.45 -22.31 -5.32
C LEU A 122 -9.18 -22.76 -6.59
N SER A 123 -10.35 -23.37 -6.41
CA SER A 123 -11.25 -23.71 -7.52
C SER A 123 -11.56 -22.49 -8.40
N GLU A 124 -11.81 -22.74 -9.70
CA GLU A 124 -12.01 -21.68 -10.72
C GLU A 124 -13.09 -20.66 -10.37
N LYS A 125 -14.06 -21.00 -9.51
CA LYS A 125 -15.10 -20.06 -9.01
C LYS A 125 -14.54 -18.86 -8.24
N PHE A 126 -13.31 -18.95 -7.73
CA PHE A 126 -12.61 -17.86 -7.04
C PHE A 126 -11.69 -17.06 -7.95
N THR A 127 -11.61 -17.41 -9.23
CA THR A 127 -10.76 -16.70 -10.19
C THR A 127 -11.48 -15.46 -10.70
N ASP A 128 -10.91 -14.29 -10.40
CA ASP A 128 -11.42 -13.01 -10.87
C ASP A 128 -10.35 -12.24 -11.65
N THR A 129 -10.63 -11.99 -12.92
CA THR A 129 -9.79 -11.23 -13.86
C THR A 129 -10.53 -10.02 -14.47
N VAL A 130 -11.74 -9.76 -13.98
CA VAL A 130 -12.65 -8.73 -14.50
C VAL A 130 -12.84 -7.58 -13.51
N ASN A 131 -12.68 -7.82 -12.21
CA ASN A 131 -12.62 -6.75 -11.21
C ASN A 131 -11.18 -6.54 -10.74
N PHE A 132 -10.90 -5.33 -10.29
CA PHE A 132 -9.63 -5.01 -9.66
C PHE A 132 -9.60 -5.59 -8.24
N GLN A 133 -8.61 -6.45 -7.98
CA GLN A 133 -8.41 -7.09 -6.68
C GLN A 133 -7.11 -6.56 -6.08
N PHE A 134 -7.22 -5.61 -5.16
CA PHE A 134 -6.07 -5.03 -4.45
C PHE A 134 -6.52 -4.45 -3.10
N HIS A 135 -6.47 -5.27 -2.06
CA HIS A 135 -6.93 -4.89 -0.71
C HIS A 135 -6.48 -5.91 0.34
N VAL A 136 -6.47 -5.49 1.60
CA VAL A 136 -6.44 -6.41 2.76
C VAL A 136 -7.85 -6.50 3.32
N SER A 137 -8.30 -7.68 3.74
CA SER A 137 -9.60 -7.83 4.40
C SER A 137 -9.51 -8.68 5.65
N TYR A 138 -10.47 -8.46 6.55
CA TYR A 138 -10.64 -9.15 7.82
C TYR A 138 -12.12 -9.19 8.21
N SER A 139 -12.57 -10.30 8.78
CA SER A 139 -13.92 -10.44 9.33
C SER A 139 -13.91 -11.31 10.57
N ASP A 140 -14.56 -10.85 11.64
CA ASP A 140 -14.79 -11.64 12.86
C ASP A 140 -16.18 -12.30 12.89
N THR A 141 -16.99 -12.08 11.85
CA THR A 141 -18.41 -12.49 11.80
C THR A 141 -18.77 -13.31 10.58
N ASP A 142 -18.13 -13.09 9.44
CA ASP A 142 -18.38 -13.85 8.21
C ASP A 142 -17.48 -15.08 8.17
N THR A 143 -18.02 -16.20 8.65
CA THR A 143 -17.33 -17.50 8.67
C THR A 143 -17.11 -18.09 7.27
N THR A 144 -17.74 -17.52 6.23
CA THR A 144 -17.63 -17.99 4.84
C THR A 144 -16.56 -17.25 4.05
N ALA A 145 -16.02 -16.16 4.59
CA ALA A 145 -14.96 -15.38 3.95
C ALA A 145 -13.60 -16.08 4.06
N LEU A 146 -12.74 -15.89 3.05
CA LEU A 146 -11.33 -16.32 3.10
C LEU A 146 -10.58 -15.67 4.28
N TYR A 147 -10.98 -14.43 4.61
CA TYR A 147 -10.42 -13.56 5.64
C TYR A 147 -11.14 -13.63 6.99
N TYR A 148 -11.76 -14.78 7.30
CA TYR A 148 -12.37 -14.99 8.61
C TYR A 148 -11.30 -15.15 9.71
N MET A 149 -11.37 -14.32 10.74
CA MET A 149 -10.51 -14.28 11.92
C MET A 149 -9.01 -14.08 11.63
N GLU A 150 -8.65 -13.75 10.40
CA GLU A 150 -7.28 -13.50 9.96
C GLU A 150 -7.26 -12.49 8.81
N ASN A 151 -6.25 -11.61 8.80
CA ASN A 151 -6.06 -10.70 7.67
C ASN A 151 -5.63 -11.52 6.46
N VAL A 152 -6.24 -11.28 5.31
CA VAL A 152 -5.78 -11.85 4.03
C VAL A 152 -5.54 -10.71 3.06
N LEU A 153 -4.39 -10.74 2.40
CA LEU A 153 -4.04 -9.82 1.35
C LEU A 153 -4.48 -10.37 -0.01
N PHE A 154 -5.20 -9.56 -0.77
CA PHE A 154 -5.66 -9.84 -2.11
C PHE A 154 -4.91 -8.92 -3.07
N PHE A 155 -4.17 -9.47 -4.03
CA PHE A 155 -3.62 -8.70 -5.14
C PHE A 155 -3.52 -9.51 -6.43
N GLN A 156 -3.47 -8.79 -7.55
CA GLN A 156 -3.37 -9.33 -8.90
C GLN A 156 -1.93 -9.35 -9.41
N SER A 157 -1.64 -10.25 -10.35
CA SER A 157 -0.41 -10.24 -11.13
C SER A 157 -0.19 -8.89 -11.82
N PHE A 158 1.04 -8.61 -12.24
CA PHE A 158 1.38 -7.34 -12.88
C PHE A 158 0.49 -7.05 -14.09
N GLU A 159 0.29 -8.02 -14.98
CA GLU A 159 -0.48 -7.86 -16.21
C GLU A 159 -1.97 -7.64 -15.95
N LEU A 160 -2.50 -8.27 -14.89
CA LEU A 160 -3.88 -8.04 -14.47
C LEU A 160 -4.02 -6.66 -13.84
N THR A 161 -3.08 -6.26 -12.99
CA THR A 161 -3.08 -4.94 -12.35
C THR A 161 -3.01 -3.83 -13.39
N GLN A 162 -2.11 -3.94 -14.38
CA GLN A 162 -1.92 -2.95 -15.44
C GLN A 162 -3.18 -2.73 -16.31
N LYS A 163 -4.05 -3.76 -16.43
CA LYS A 163 -5.35 -3.63 -17.12
C LYS A 163 -6.28 -2.64 -16.41
N PHE A 164 -6.21 -2.55 -15.09
CA PHE A 164 -7.08 -1.69 -14.27
C PHE A 164 -6.41 -0.37 -13.90
N ILE A 165 -5.08 -0.36 -13.83
CA ILE A 165 -4.28 0.81 -13.50
C ILE A 165 -3.21 0.99 -14.60
N PRO A 166 -3.57 1.61 -15.74
CA PRO A 166 -2.66 1.80 -16.88
C PRO A 166 -1.44 2.67 -16.57
N ASP A 167 -1.50 3.41 -15.46
CA ASP A 167 -0.41 4.28 -15.05
C ASP A 167 0.73 3.56 -14.35
N ILE A 168 0.57 2.30 -13.92
CA ILE A 168 1.68 1.48 -13.43
C ILE A 168 2.67 1.26 -14.58
N LYS A 169 3.88 1.78 -14.43
CA LYS A 169 4.84 1.88 -15.54
C LYS A 169 5.65 0.62 -15.76
N ASP A 170 6.01 -0.07 -14.68
CA ASP A 170 6.85 -1.26 -14.73
C ASP A 170 6.63 -2.21 -13.54
N LEU A 171 7.36 -3.34 -13.56
CA LEU A 171 7.37 -4.31 -12.47
C LEU A 171 7.94 -3.75 -11.16
N ASN A 172 8.80 -2.74 -11.20
CA ASN A 172 9.29 -2.10 -9.98
C ASN A 172 8.13 -1.36 -9.29
N ASP A 173 7.40 -0.53 -10.03
CA ASP A 173 6.27 0.27 -9.54
C ASP A 173 5.16 -0.62 -8.96
N TRP A 174 4.80 -1.69 -9.66
CA TRP A 174 3.86 -2.71 -9.16
C TRP A 174 4.37 -3.39 -7.88
N SER A 175 5.66 -3.78 -7.85
CA SER A 175 6.24 -4.43 -6.68
C SER A 175 6.20 -3.53 -5.46
N ILE A 176 6.50 -2.23 -5.63
CA ILE A 176 6.44 -1.24 -4.53
C ILE A 176 5.02 -1.13 -3.99
N MET A 177 4.02 -1.07 -4.86
CA MET A 177 2.61 -1.02 -4.46
C MET A 177 2.20 -2.26 -3.65
N VAL A 178 2.61 -3.46 -4.07
CA VAL A 178 2.31 -4.69 -3.29
C VAL A 178 3.11 -4.73 -1.98
N ILE A 179 4.35 -4.25 -1.99
CA ILE A 179 5.18 -4.18 -0.78
C ILE A 179 4.57 -3.27 0.28
N HIS A 180 3.88 -2.18 -0.10
CA HIS A 180 3.08 -1.36 0.81
C HIS A 180 2.09 -2.21 1.61
N GLU A 181 1.30 -3.03 0.92
CA GLU A 181 0.31 -3.91 1.56
C GLU A 181 0.96 -5.04 2.38
N LEU A 182 2.10 -5.57 1.94
CA LEU A 182 2.87 -6.53 2.73
C LEU A 182 3.40 -5.90 4.03
N PHE A 183 3.75 -4.61 3.98
CA PHE A 183 4.19 -3.88 5.17
C PHE A 183 3.06 -3.73 6.19
N HIS A 184 1.81 -3.52 5.75
CA HIS A 184 0.66 -3.59 6.65
C HIS A 184 0.51 -4.96 7.32
N GLY A 185 0.77 -6.05 6.60
CA GLY A 185 0.81 -7.40 7.19
C GLY A 185 1.82 -7.47 8.35
N TYR A 186 3.03 -6.96 8.15
CA TYR A 186 4.05 -6.87 9.19
C TYR A 186 3.61 -6.03 10.39
N GLN A 187 3.11 -4.82 10.15
CA GLN A 187 2.63 -3.94 11.22
C GLN A 187 1.57 -4.64 12.08
N ARG A 188 0.59 -5.30 11.44
CA ARG A 188 -0.55 -5.94 12.11
C ARG A 188 -0.22 -7.29 12.77
N GLU A 189 0.91 -7.91 12.44
CA GLU A 189 1.34 -9.15 13.10
C GLU A 189 1.94 -8.88 14.49
N ILE A 190 2.42 -7.66 14.75
CA ILE A 190 3.08 -7.30 16.01
C ILE A 190 2.05 -7.35 17.16
N PRO A 191 2.19 -8.24 18.18
CA PRO A 191 1.09 -8.53 19.12
C PRO A 191 0.57 -7.33 19.91
N PRO A 192 1.43 -6.46 20.51
CA PRO A 192 0.94 -5.26 21.21
C PRO A 192 0.16 -4.32 20.28
N PHE A 193 0.63 -4.17 19.04
CA PHE A 193 -0.04 -3.34 18.05
C PHE A 193 -1.36 -3.97 17.56
N LYS A 194 -1.40 -5.30 17.46
CA LYS A 194 -2.62 -6.05 17.13
C LYS A 194 -3.70 -5.86 18.17
N GLU A 195 -3.34 -5.97 19.45
CA GLU A 195 -4.26 -5.69 20.55
C GLU A 195 -4.76 -4.24 20.50
N TYR A 196 -3.89 -3.29 20.19
CA TYR A 196 -4.28 -1.88 20.04
C TYR A 196 -5.32 -1.68 18.93
N TYR A 197 -5.04 -2.12 17.69
CA TYR A 197 -5.94 -1.81 16.57
C TYR A 197 -7.24 -2.62 16.59
N THR A 198 -7.25 -3.82 17.18
CA THR A 198 -8.47 -4.64 17.27
C THR A 198 -9.53 -4.07 18.22
N ASN A 199 -9.13 -3.16 19.11
CA ASN A 199 -10.03 -2.44 20.01
C ASN A 199 -10.38 -1.02 19.54
N LEU A 200 -9.88 -0.60 18.37
CA LEU A 200 -10.09 0.74 17.84
C LEU A 200 -11.48 0.85 17.18
N GLU A 201 -12.27 1.84 17.58
CA GLU A 201 -13.55 2.11 16.97
C GLU A 201 -13.41 3.03 15.75
N MET A 202 -13.77 2.50 14.57
CA MET A 202 -13.76 3.25 13.31
C MET A 202 -14.99 2.87 12.46
N PRO A 203 -16.19 3.38 12.82
CA PRO A 203 -17.44 3.07 12.13
C PRO A 203 -17.37 3.33 10.62
N GLY A 204 -17.63 2.29 9.81
CA GLY A 204 -17.58 2.39 8.35
C GLY A 204 -16.17 2.41 7.75
N GLY A 205 -15.12 2.23 8.56
CA GLY A 205 -13.73 2.27 8.12
C GLY A 205 -13.20 3.70 7.95
N PRO A 206 -11.93 3.85 7.54
CA PRO A 206 -11.24 5.14 7.55
C PRO A 206 -11.80 6.14 6.53
N ASP A 207 -12.33 5.67 5.40
CA ASP A 207 -12.91 6.55 4.40
C ASP A 207 -14.19 7.24 4.91
N GLU A 208 -15.14 6.46 5.44
CA GLU A 208 -16.39 6.99 6.00
C GLU A 208 -16.16 7.77 7.29
N PHE A 209 -15.22 7.32 8.14
CA PHE A 209 -15.00 7.90 9.46
C PHE A 209 -14.07 9.12 9.45
N LEU A 210 -13.05 9.16 8.59
CA LEU A 210 -12.05 10.22 8.56
C LEU A 210 -12.05 11.01 7.24
N ALA A 211 -11.95 10.32 6.10
CA ALA A 211 -11.78 10.97 4.80
C ALA A 211 -12.99 11.86 4.45
N LYS A 212 -14.19 11.45 4.87
CA LYS A 212 -15.43 12.24 4.73
C LYS A 212 -15.30 13.68 5.22
N TYR A 213 -14.65 13.93 6.37
CA TYR A 213 -14.48 15.30 6.86
C TYR A 213 -13.54 16.13 5.98
N HIS A 214 -12.50 15.52 5.44
CA HIS A 214 -11.61 16.18 4.49
C HIS A 214 -12.32 16.51 3.16
N GLN A 215 -13.21 15.63 2.73
CA GLN A 215 -14.00 15.81 1.51
C GLN A 215 -15.08 16.90 1.67
N GLU A 216 -15.83 16.85 2.78
CA GLU A 216 -17.09 17.60 2.91
C GLU A 216 -16.98 18.89 3.75
N VAL A 217 -15.96 19.01 4.63
CA VAL A 217 -15.86 20.12 5.60
C VAL A 217 -14.71 21.08 5.22
N PRO A 218 -15.01 22.28 4.65
CA PRO A 218 -13.97 23.15 4.09
C PRO A 218 -12.90 23.61 5.08
N TRP A 219 -13.29 23.87 6.33
CA TRP A 219 -12.35 24.30 7.35
C TRP A 219 -11.43 23.16 7.81
N PHE A 220 -11.91 21.92 7.78
CA PHE A 220 -11.12 20.73 8.12
C PHE A 220 -10.05 20.53 7.05
N LYS A 221 -10.45 20.52 5.77
CA LYS A 221 -9.55 20.46 4.62
C LYS A 221 -8.45 21.54 4.67
N LYS A 222 -8.83 22.78 4.98
CA LYS A 222 -7.87 23.88 5.12
C LYS A 222 -6.87 23.63 6.27
N SER A 223 -7.33 23.15 7.41
CA SER A 223 -6.45 22.85 8.55
C SER A 223 -5.47 21.72 8.22
N ILE A 224 -5.94 20.64 7.59
CA ILE A 224 -5.09 19.53 7.13
C ILE A 224 -4.03 20.02 6.14
N TYR A 225 -4.40 20.89 5.20
CA TYR A 225 -3.42 21.53 4.30
C TYR A 225 -2.35 22.30 5.08
N GLN A 226 -2.75 23.11 6.06
CA GLN A 226 -1.81 23.87 6.89
C GLN A 226 -0.90 22.95 7.73
N GLU A 227 -1.45 21.89 8.31
CA GLU A 227 -0.69 20.86 9.01
C GLU A 227 0.36 20.22 8.10
N ASN A 228 -0.01 19.84 6.88
CA ASN A 228 0.89 19.22 5.91
C ASN A 228 2.03 20.16 5.49
N GLU A 229 1.73 21.44 5.22
CA GLU A 229 2.74 22.42 4.85
C GLU A 229 3.74 22.68 5.98
N ILE A 230 3.30 22.69 7.25
CA ILE A 230 4.21 22.78 8.39
C ILE A 230 5.14 21.58 8.45
N LEU A 231 4.62 20.35 8.30
CA LEU A 231 5.45 19.15 8.31
C LEU A 231 6.49 19.15 7.18
N LYS A 232 6.07 19.52 5.96
CA LYS A 232 6.98 19.67 4.80
C LYS A 232 8.08 20.68 5.06
N SER A 233 7.75 21.84 5.65
CA SER A 233 8.75 22.86 5.95
C SER A 233 9.85 22.37 6.89
N ILE A 234 9.54 21.43 7.80
CA ILE A 234 10.53 20.87 8.73
C ILE A 234 11.54 19.98 7.98
N TRP A 235 11.06 19.01 7.20
CA TRP A 235 11.97 18.01 6.62
C TRP A 235 12.52 18.40 5.25
N ILE A 236 11.77 19.17 4.43
CA ILE A 236 12.21 19.67 3.11
C ILE A 236 13.00 20.96 3.28
N ASP A 237 12.38 21.99 3.86
CA ASP A 237 12.98 23.34 3.92
C ASP A 237 13.96 23.50 5.09
N GLY A 238 13.99 22.54 6.02
CA GLY A 238 14.90 22.53 7.16
C GLY A 238 14.50 23.47 8.29
N VAL A 239 13.21 23.82 8.41
CA VAL A 239 12.67 24.54 9.56
C VAL A 239 12.97 23.78 10.86
N ASN A 240 13.22 24.51 11.94
CA ASN A 240 13.50 23.91 13.25
C ASN A 240 12.36 22.94 13.65
N PRO A 241 12.67 21.64 13.87
CA PRO A 241 11.64 20.65 14.23
C PRO A 241 10.89 20.99 15.51
N GLN A 242 11.55 21.59 16.50
CA GLN A 242 10.93 21.93 17.78
C GLN A 242 9.81 22.95 17.61
N GLU A 243 10.08 24.04 16.87
CA GLU A 243 9.11 25.10 16.61
C GLU A 243 8.01 24.62 15.66
N GLY A 244 8.38 23.97 14.56
CA GLY A 244 7.43 23.46 13.58
C GLY A 244 6.46 22.43 14.18
N LEU A 245 6.95 21.49 14.99
CA LEU A 245 6.10 20.47 15.61
C LEU A 245 5.14 21.05 16.65
N LYS A 246 5.52 22.11 17.39
CA LYS A 246 4.58 22.83 18.28
C LYS A 246 3.43 23.47 17.50
N VAL A 247 3.73 24.06 16.33
CA VAL A 247 2.70 24.64 15.47
C VAL A 247 1.79 23.55 14.90
N TYR A 248 2.37 22.46 14.40
CA TYR A 248 1.62 21.30 13.91
C TYR A 248 0.68 20.72 14.97
N ASP A 249 1.18 20.45 16.17
CA ASP A 249 0.37 19.88 17.27
C ASP A 249 -0.77 20.81 17.69
N SER A 250 -0.51 22.12 17.73
CA SER A 250 -1.54 23.13 18.01
C SER A 250 -2.65 23.12 16.95
N LEU A 251 -2.29 23.13 15.66
CA LEU A 251 -3.26 23.07 14.55
C LEU A 251 -4.10 21.80 14.61
N LYS A 252 -3.44 20.64 14.73
CA LYS A 252 -4.09 19.33 14.85
C LYS A 252 -5.05 19.29 16.05
N THR A 253 -4.62 19.76 17.21
CA THR A 253 -5.44 19.77 18.43
C THR A 253 -6.65 20.69 18.30
N ILE A 254 -6.50 21.87 17.69
CA ILE A 254 -7.63 22.76 17.39
C ILE A 254 -8.63 22.07 16.45
N ARG A 255 -8.16 21.43 15.37
CA ARG A 255 -9.00 20.73 14.40
C ARG A 255 -9.78 19.58 15.05
N ILE A 256 -9.10 18.71 15.79
CA ILE A 256 -9.71 17.56 16.48
C ILE A 256 -10.74 18.02 17.50
N ASN A 257 -10.42 19.02 18.33
CA ASN A 257 -11.35 19.55 19.34
C ASN A 257 -12.60 20.18 18.68
N ARG A 258 -12.43 20.78 17.51
CA ARG A 258 -13.55 21.33 16.75
C ARG A 258 -14.45 20.23 16.19
N ILE A 259 -13.90 19.13 15.68
CA ILE A 259 -14.69 17.96 15.26
C ILE A 259 -15.50 17.41 16.43
N ALA A 260 -14.86 17.19 17.58
CA ALA A 260 -15.55 16.72 18.79
C ALA A 260 -16.70 17.62 19.21
N LYS A 261 -16.53 18.94 19.09
CA LYS A 261 -17.58 19.90 19.46
C LYS A 261 -18.71 20.02 18.44
N GLU A 262 -18.40 20.05 17.14
CA GLU A 262 -19.40 20.30 16.09
C GLU A 262 -20.16 19.04 15.66
N PHE A 263 -19.53 17.86 15.77
CA PHE A 263 -20.07 16.59 15.27
C PHE A 263 -20.25 15.52 16.36
N ASP A 264 -19.95 15.84 17.62
CA ASP A 264 -20.09 14.93 18.77
C ASP A 264 -19.35 13.59 18.59
N VAL A 265 -18.14 13.66 18.02
CA VAL A 265 -17.32 12.48 17.69
C VAL A 265 -15.84 12.73 17.97
N SER A 266 -15.18 11.76 18.59
CA SER A 266 -13.72 11.79 18.77
C SER A 266 -13.05 11.03 17.63
N ILE A 267 -12.21 11.72 16.85
CA ILE A 267 -11.47 11.10 15.74
C ILE A 267 -9.99 10.84 16.06
N ARG A 268 -9.50 11.27 17.24
CA ARG A 268 -8.06 11.33 17.53
C ARG A 268 -7.36 9.99 17.39
N GLU A 269 -7.87 8.96 18.06
CA GLU A 269 -7.23 7.63 18.07
C GLU A 269 -7.28 6.98 16.68
N ALA A 270 -8.42 7.10 15.99
CA ALA A 270 -8.59 6.61 14.63
C ALA A 270 -7.63 7.30 13.64
N GLU A 271 -7.51 8.62 13.72
CA GLU A 271 -6.59 9.38 12.89
C GLU A 271 -5.13 9.10 13.22
N ASP A 272 -4.76 9.00 14.50
CA ASP A 272 -3.39 8.66 14.92
C ASP A 272 -2.97 7.27 14.42
N TYR A 273 -3.89 6.31 14.43
CA TYR A 273 -3.70 4.98 13.86
C TYR A 273 -3.48 5.04 12.34
N GLU A 274 -4.36 5.71 11.59
CA GLU A 274 -4.27 5.79 10.12
C GLU A 274 -3.03 6.57 9.66
N ILE A 275 -2.69 7.66 10.34
CA ILE A 275 -1.44 8.41 10.10
C ILE A 275 -0.23 7.48 10.29
N LEU A 276 -0.21 6.66 11.34
CA LEU A 276 0.87 5.71 11.56
C LEU A 276 0.90 4.63 10.47
N MET A 277 -0.21 3.94 10.26
CA MET A 277 -0.26 2.78 9.38
C MET A 277 0.14 3.13 7.95
N GLU A 278 -0.55 4.10 7.39
CA GLU A 278 -0.44 4.44 5.98
C GLU A 278 0.78 5.29 5.69
N GLY A 279 1.07 6.24 6.56
CA GLY A 279 2.28 7.05 6.45
C GLY A 279 3.57 6.24 6.53
N HIS A 280 3.60 5.23 7.40
CA HIS A 280 4.79 4.41 7.57
C HIS A 280 4.96 3.38 6.44
N ALA A 281 3.86 2.85 5.90
CA ALA A 281 3.89 2.03 4.69
C ALA A 281 4.33 2.85 3.47
N ARG A 282 3.81 4.07 3.31
CA ARG A 282 4.26 5.05 2.30
C ARG A 282 5.74 5.41 2.46
N TYR A 283 6.23 5.49 3.69
CA TYR A 283 7.66 5.67 3.95
C TYR A 283 8.48 4.46 3.50
N PHE A 284 7.98 3.24 3.71
CA PHE A 284 8.64 2.04 3.19
C PHE A 284 8.65 2.01 1.66
N GLU A 285 7.58 2.44 0.97
CA GLU A 285 7.60 2.65 -0.49
C GLU A 285 8.78 3.56 -0.89
N SER A 286 8.96 4.68 -0.18
CA SER A 286 10.06 5.60 -0.46
C SER A 286 11.45 4.97 -0.25
N LEU A 287 11.57 4.00 0.67
CA LEU A 287 12.81 3.25 0.86
C LEU A 287 13.07 2.32 -0.33
N CYS A 288 12.03 1.68 -0.88
CA CYS A 288 12.15 0.88 -2.10
C CYS A 288 12.58 1.74 -3.28
N LYS A 289 11.96 2.91 -3.50
CA LYS A 289 12.35 3.84 -4.58
C LYS A 289 13.82 4.30 -4.44
N ARG A 290 14.22 4.70 -3.23
CA ARG A 290 15.62 5.07 -2.89
C ARG A 290 16.60 3.91 -3.04
N PHE A 291 16.15 2.67 -2.84
CA PHE A 291 16.98 1.49 -3.04
C PHE A 291 17.20 1.23 -4.52
N LEU A 292 16.14 1.27 -5.33
CA LEU A 292 16.18 1.04 -6.77
C LEU A 292 16.96 2.12 -7.53
N GLU A 293 17.05 3.34 -6.98
CA GLU A 293 17.95 4.38 -7.48
C GLU A 293 19.42 3.98 -7.39
N LYS A 294 19.81 3.32 -6.29
CA LYS A 294 21.21 3.00 -5.96
C LYS A 294 21.64 1.64 -6.45
N TYR A 295 20.70 0.71 -6.52
CA TYR A 295 20.96 -0.69 -6.77
C TYR A 295 20.13 -1.15 -7.96
N PRO A 296 20.76 -1.70 -9.00
CA PRO A 296 20.01 -2.28 -10.11
C PRO A 296 19.17 -3.46 -9.60
N SER A 297 17.97 -3.60 -10.16
CA SER A 297 17.11 -4.75 -9.91
C SER A 297 17.81 -6.05 -10.31
N ASP A 298 17.93 -7.00 -9.38
CA ASP A 298 18.28 -8.38 -9.72
C ASP A 298 17.09 -9.01 -10.43
N THR A 299 17.25 -9.20 -11.74
CA THR A 299 16.21 -9.76 -12.61
C THR A 299 16.58 -11.17 -13.06
N SER A 300 17.58 -11.81 -12.46
CA SER A 300 18.11 -13.11 -12.91
C SER A 300 17.07 -14.23 -12.96
N MET A 301 16.06 -14.19 -12.08
CA MET A 301 14.93 -15.13 -12.06
C MET A 301 13.93 -14.93 -13.22
N LEU A 302 13.92 -13.77 -13.87
CA LEU A 302 12.93 -13.41 -14.87
C LEU A 302 13.28 -13.93 -16.27
N ASN A 303 12.25 -14.35 -17.01
CA ASN A 303 12.36 -14.62 -18.45
C ASN A 303 12.47 -13.31 -19.26
N ASP A 304 12.81 -13.42 -20.55
CA ASP A 304 13.01 -12.25 -21.42
C ASP A 304 11.76 -11.36 -21.50
N HIS A 305 10.57 -11.97 -21.57
CA HIS A 305 9.30 -11.23 -21.60
C HIS A 305 9.09 -10.37 -20.35
N ASN A 306 9.38 -10.89 -19.16
CA ASN A 306 9.27 -10.14 -17.92
C ASN A 306 10.34 -9.06 -17.79
N ARG A 307 11.52 -9.23 -18.41
CA ARG A 307 12.56 -8.19 -18.42
C ARG A 307 12.15 -6.97 -19.25
N ASP A 308 11.36 -7.17 -20.30
CA ASP A 308 10.82 -6.07 -21.11
C ASP A 308 9.87 -5.16 -20.32
N TYR A 309 9.36 -5.62 -19.18
CA TYR A 309 8.55 -4.79 -18.29
C TYR A 309 9.36 -3.84 -17.43
N PHE A 310 10.70 -3.90 -17.39
CA PHE A 310 11.51 -2.99 -16.55
C PHE A 310 11.87 -1.70 -17.27
N THR A 311 11.86 -0.60 -16.52
CA THR A 311 12.32 0.71 -17.00
C THR A 311 13.38 1.31 -16.07
N ASP A 312 14.05 2.35 -16.54
CA ASP A 312 14.99 3.16 -15.74
C ASP A 312 14.26 4.22 -14.89
N MET A 313 12.98 4.03 -14.52
CA MET A 313 12.15 5.09 -13.92
C MET A 313 12.68 5.64 -12.58
N PHE A 314 13.47 4.87 -11.84
CA PHE A 314 14.07 5.29 -10.58
C PHE A 314 15.51 5.83 -10.72
N LYS A 315 16.02 5.93 -11.94
CA LYS A 315 17.34 6.51 -12.19
C LYS A 315 17.35 8.00 -11.80
N ASN A 316 18.30 8.38 -10.95
CA ASN A 316 18.38 9.72 -10.35
C ASN A 316 17.12 10.11 -9.55
N TYR A 317 16.43 9.12 -8.96
CA TYR A 317 15.27 9.38 -8.13
C TYR A 317 15.66 10.21 -6.88
N GLU A 318 15.01 11.36 -6.73
CA GLU A 318 15.18 12.24 -5.57
C GLU A 318 13.87 12.31 -4.78
N VAL A 319 13.92 11.89 -3.52
CA VAL A 319 12.72 11.80 -2.67
C VAL A 319 12.03 13.16 -2.46
N THR A 320 12.79 14.26 -2.47
CA THR A 320 12.27 15.62 -2.35
C THR A 320 11.53 16.08 -3.61
N GLN A 321 11.70 15.39 -4.74
CA GLN A 321 11.02 15.71 -6.00
C GLN A 321 9.75 14.87 -6.20
N ASP A 322 9.56 13.77 -5.45
CA ASP A 322 8.37 12.93 -5.52
C ASP A 322 7.22 13.53 -4.70
N LYS A 323 6.56 14.54 -5.28
CA LYS A 323 5.38 15.19 -4.71
C LYS A 323 4.26 14.22 -4.38
N GLY A 324 4.17 13.09 -5.08
CA GLY A 324 3.18 12.06 -4.80
C GLY A 324 3.32 11.44 -3.41
N LEU A 325 4.49 11.54 -2.77
CA LEU A 325 4.69 11.04 -1.40
C LEU A 325 4.20 12.02 -0.33
N TYR A 326 4.35 13.33 -0.56
CA TYR A 326 4.21 14.34 0.51
C TYR A 326 3.17 15.43 0.27
N ASP A 327 2.71 15.67 -0.97
CA ASP A 327 1.65 16.63 -1.29
C ASP A 327 0.27 15.97 -1.16
N LEU A 328 -0.69 16.68 -0.57
CA LEU A 328 -2.07 16.21 -0.48
C LEU A 328 -2.69 16.10 -1.88
N TYR A 329 -3.11 14.90 -2.27
CA TYR A 329 -3.71 14.66 -3.60
C TYR A 329 -5.06 13.93 -3.56
N ASN A 330 -5.49 13.43 -2.41
CA ASN A 330 -6.78 12.75 -2.22
C ASN A 330 -7.37 13.09 -0.84
N ASP A 331 -8.49 12.44 -0.49
CA ASP A 331 -9.15 12.64 0.82
C ASP A 331 -8.55 11.81 1.96
N ARG A 332 -7.62 10.90 1.64
CA ARG A 332 -6.85 10.10 2.60
C ARG A 332 -5.59 10.83 3.06
N TYR A 333 -5.78 12.04 3.58
CA TYR A 333 -4.70 12.95 4.00
C TYR A 333 -3.69 12.33 4.97
N TYR A 334 -4.12 11.33 5.75
CA TYR A 334 -3.29 10.63 6.73
C TYR A 334 -2.09 9.91 6.11
N TYR A 335 -2.13 9.55 4.82
CA TYR A 335 -0.97 9.04 4.07
C TYR A 335 0.17 10.06 4.06
N GLN A 336 -0.12 11.30 3.64
CA GLN A 336 0.92 12.33 3.50
C GLN A 336 1.37 12.87 4.85
N LEU A 337 0.43 13.09 5.78
CA LEU A 337 0.80 13.53 7.13
C LEU A 337 1.73 12.52 7.79
N GLY A 338 1.38 11.24 7.73
CA GLY A 338 2.18 10.17 8.31
C GLY A 338 3.53 10.00 7.61
N TYR A 339 3.57 10.08 6.27
CA TYR A 339 4.82 10.05 5.52
C TYR A 339 5.75 11.20 5.94
N ASN A 340 5.23 12.43 5.97
CA ASN A 340 6.00 13.62 6.34
C ASN A 340 6.50 13.56 7.79
N ILE A 341 5.69 13.08 8.74
CA ILE A 341 6.11 12.81 10.12
C ILE A 341 7.25 11.78 10.13
N THR A 342 7.11 10.70 9.37
CA THR A 342 8.11 9.64 9.31
C THR A 342 9.45 10.13 8.76
N MET A 343 9.44 11.03 7.76
CA MET A 343 10.64 11.68 7.24
C MET A 343 11.33 12.58 8.28
N ILE A 344 10.56 13.32 9.08
CA ILE A 344 11.09 14.11 10.20
C ILE A 344 11.74 13.18 11.24
N LEU A 345 11.05 12.10 11.61
CA LEU A 345 11.55 11.13 12.59
C LEU A 345 12.79 10.37 12.10
N GLU A 346 12.85 9.98 10.82
CA GLU A 346 14.06 9.39 10.21
C GLU A 346 15.27 10.30 10.40
N LYS A 347 15.10 11.61 10.18
CA LYS A 347 16.19 12.59 10.24
C LYS A 347 16.62 12.92 11.66
N HIS A 348 15.67 13.02 12.60
CA HIS A 348 15.92 13.60 13.92
C HIS A 348 15.84 12.62 15.09
N LEU A 349 15.19 11.46 14.92
CA LEU A 349 15.00 10.47 15.98
C LEU A 349 14.91 9.04 15.43
N PRO A 350 15.88 8.54 14.62
CA PRO A 350 15.76 7.29 13.87
C PRO A 350 15.43 6.05 14.73
N GLU A 351 15.77 6.10 16.02
CA GLU A 351 15.49 5.06 17.01
C GLU A 351 14.00 4.84 17.30
N TYR A 352 13.10 5.74 16.85
CA TYR A 352 11.65 5.60 17.04
C TYR A 352 11.12 4.24 16.56
N LYS A 353 11.69 3.72 15.46
CA LYS A 353 11.27 2.46 14.81
C LYS A 353 11.30 1.27 15.76
N LYS A 354 12.23 1.26 16.72
CA LYS A 354 12.42 0.15 17.68
C LYS A 354 11.25 -0.04 18.63
N THR A 355 10.46 1.01 18.87
CA THR A 355 9.42 1.02 19.91
C THR A 355 8.04 1.38 19.39
N LEU A 356 7.93 1.77 18.12
CA LEU A 356 6.71 2.34 17.53
C LEU A 356 5.53 1.38 17.63
N TYR A 357 5.75 0.11 17.32
CA TYR A 357 4.71 -0.94 17.31
C TYR A 357 4.65 -1.78 18.59
N THR A 358 5.55 -1.54 19.54
CA THR A 358 5.62 -2.33 20.78
C THR A 358 5.20 -1.54 22.00
N ASN A 359 5.47 -0.22 22.03
CA ASN A 359 5.27 0.61 23.22
C ASN A 359 4.30 1.78 23.01
N HIS A 360 4.32 2.44 21.84
CA HIS A 360 3.65 3.73 21.66
C HIS A 360 2.43 3.71 20.73
N HIS A 361 2.44 2.86 19.70
CA HIS A 361 1.33 2.62 18.76
C HIS A 361 0.81 3.85 17.99
N ASN A 362 1.52 4.99 18.06
CA ASN A 362 1.31 6.20 17.26
C ASN A 362 2.60 7.05 17.29
N PHE A 363 2.63 8.13 16.49
CA PHE A 363 3.81 9.01 16.44
C PHE A 363 3.89 10.05 17.57
N ASN A 364 2.81 10.31 18.32
CA ASN A 364 2.70 11.47 19.20
C ASN A 364 3.79 11.50 20.28
N ALA A 365 4.16 10.35 20.86
CA ALA A 365 5.22 10.27 21.86
C ALA A 365 6.58 10.76 21.30
N TYR A 366 6.90 10.41 20.07
CA TYR A 366 8.14 10.80 19.40
C TYR A 366 8.14 12.26 18.96
N LEU A 367 6.99 12.75 18.48
CA LEU A 367 6.81 14.16 18.17
C LEU A 367 6.98 15.02 19.43
N ASN A 368 6.44 14.56 20.56
CA ASN A 368 6.61 15.23 21.85
C ASN A 368 8.09 15.31 22.24
N ILE A 369 8.84 14.20 22.17
CA ILE A 369 10.29 14.18 22.44
C ILE A 369 11.02 15.24 21.60
N LEU A 370 10.72 15.34 20.30
CA LEU A 370 11.36 16.33 19.42
C LEU A 370 10.91 17.78 19.71
N SER A 371 9.66 17.98 20.12
CA SER A 371 9.12 19.31 20.44
C SER A 371 9.60 19.87 21.78
N THR A 372 10.06 19.01 22.69
CA THR A 372 10.53 19.39 24.04
C THR A 372 12.03 19.25 24.21
N LYS A 373 12.76 18.76 23.21
CA LYS A 373 14.22 18.68 23.28
C LYS A 373 14.77 20.10 23.38
N ASP A 374 15.38 20.44 24.50
CA ASP A 374 16.15 21.67 24.61
C ASP A 374 17.28 21.61 23.58
N SER A 375 17.45 22.69 22.82
CA SER A 375 18.56 22.83 21.87
C SER A 375 19.86 22.91 22.66
N GLU A 376 20.50 21.76 22.85
CA GLU A 376 21.89 21.63 23.30
C GLU A 376 22.90 22.23 22.31
#